data_AF-A0A7W1I5X3-F1
#
_entry.id   AF-A0A7W1I5X3-F1
#
_cell.length_a   1.000
_cell.length_b   1.000
_cell.length_c   1.000
_cell.angle_alpha   90.00
_cell.angle_beta   90.00
_cell.angle_gamma   90.00
#
_symmetry.space_group_name_H-M   'P 1'
#
loop_
_entity.id
_entity.type
_entity.pdbx_description
1 polymer ?
#
loop_
_entity_poly.entity_id
_entity_poly.type
_entity_poly.pdbx_seq_one_letter_code
_entity_poly.pdbx_strand_id
1 'polypeptide(L)'
;MRGQVGFTLAAILVAGCTNSSPAAQQRIGLPGPAAVPLGYHVTYRVTAPGGAVTTEQLWVHRPFESDNRSLRGATVISVVVARLGRQLVRAGDAISGVLEVAVNAAPGDVRIDAVAKQALRAGTLQAGSEMRVAGRRCRVYRSLHDLTSTGLTGVPRSTDHVDTCIDSAGVVLDVRTVTNGRSAEKRAVEVTLGVAASPPGDYATIGTRIPFENGGGRITALTDTSRPPGGAFWSLATPPPGFAHLGRFAVVPPQPRVSVGQPPTSIATAIDDVFVRGPDVIVVEQGHRPRAAMDGPPVELGALGRGRLVLSGVASSVTAQLRGSAYVEVRGTVAPSVLASVARSLRAEPPGTLVTVPEGVTDGP
;
A
#
# COMPACT_ATOMS: atom_id res chain seq x y z
N MET A 1 -28.09 89.09 -38.79
CA MET A 1 -28.30 88.04 -37.77
C MET A 1 -28.68 86.75 -38.48
N ARG A 2 -27.76 85.80 -38.64
CA ARG A 2 -28.01 84.43 -39.14
C ARG A 2 -27.24 83.48 -38.22
N GLY A 3 -27.96 82.68 -37.44
CA GLY A 3 -27.40 81.74 -36.47
C GLY A 3 -27.09 80.39 -37.11
N GLN A 4 -25.88 79.88 -36.84
CA GLN A 4 -25.44 78.53 -37.16
C GLN A 4 -26.02 77.53 -36.16
N VAL A 5 -26.57 76.42 -36.67
CA VAL A 5 -26.97 75.24 -35.89
C VAL A 5 -25.84 74.22 -35.99
N GLY A 6 -25.20 73.92 -34.86
CA GLY A 6 -24.18 72.88 -34.74
C GLY A 6 -24.81 71.52 -34.42
N PHE A 7 -24.47 70.50 -35.20
CA PHE A 7 -24.83 69.10 -34.96
C PHE A 7 -23.74 68.42 -34.12
N THR A 8 -24.11 67.91 -32.96
CA THR A 8 -23.24 67.13 -32.07
C THR A 8 -23.33 65.64 -32.44
N LEU A 9 -22.22 65.05 -32.88
CA LEU A 9 -22.09 63.61 -33.13
C LEU A 9 -21.78 62.89 -31.81
N ALA A 10 -22.68 62.00 -31.37
CA ALA A 10 -22.45 61.09 -30.25
C ALA A 10 -21.79 59.80 -30.75
N ALA A 11 -20.57 59.51 -30.28
CA ALA A 11 -19.88 58.26 -30.55
C ALA A 11 -20.34 57.18 -29.55
N ILE A 12 -20.91 56.08 -30.07
CA ILE A 12 -21.30 54.90 -29.30
C ILE A 12 -20.11 53.94 -29.24
N LEU A 13 -19.49 53.81 -28.07
CA LEU A 13 -18.47 52.80 -27.77
C LEU A 13 -19.16 51.46 -27.49
N VAL A 14 -19.08 50.54 -28.45
CA VAL A 14 -19.51 49.14 -28.28
C VAL A 14 -18.38 48.38 -27.56
N ALA A 15 -18.54 48.18 -26.25
CA ALA A 15 -17.66 47.32 -25.46
C ALA A 15 -17.86 45.85 -25.88
N GLY A 16 -16.91 45.31 -26.64
CA GLY A 16 -16.89 43.90 -27.01
C GLY A 16 -16.60 43.01 -25.81
N CYS A 17 -17.64 42.35 -25.28
CA CYS A 17 -17.48 41.26 -24.32
C CYS A 17 -16.84 40.06 -25.02
N THR A 18 -15.51 39.96 -25.01
CA THR A 18 -14.81 38.72 -25.39
C THR A 18 -15.09 37.67 -24.31
N ASN A 19 -16.05 36.78 -24.58
CA ASN A 19 -16.32 35.57 -23.82
C ASN A 19 -15.08 34.66 -23.84
N SER A 20 -14.15 34.96 -22.94
CA SER A 20 -13.01 34.10 -22.64
C SER A 20 -13.59 32.86 -21.96
N SER A 21 -13.88 31.83 -22.75
CA SER A 21 -14.29 30.52 -22.21
C SER A 21 -13.22 30.12 -21.19
N PRO A 22 -13.58 29.88 -19.91
CA PRO A 22 -12.61 29.47 -18.92
C PRO A 22 -11.95 28.20 -19.45
N ALA A 23 -10.64 28.29 -19.74
CA ALA A 23 -9.86 27.17 -20.25
C ALA A 23 -10.20 25.96 -19.38
N ALA A 24 -10.75 24.91 -20.01
CA ALA A 24 -11.22 23.72 -19.31
C ALA A 24 -10.10 23.23 -18.40
N GLN A 25 -10.24 23.45 -17.09
CA GLN A 25 -9.24 23.07 -16.12
C GLN A 25 -9.10 21.55 -16.22
N GLN A 26 -7.98 21.11 -16.79
CA GLN A 26 -7.68 19.70 -16.95
C GLN A 26 -7.61 19.10 -15.54
N ARG A 27 -8.68 18.37 -15.18
CA ARG A 27 -8.80 17.68 -13.89
C ARG A 27 -7.73 16.61 -13.86
N ILE A 28 -7.00 16.51 -12.75
CA ILE A 28 -6.04 15.43 -12.54
C ILE A 28 -6.84 14.14 -12.46
N GLY A 29 -6.68 13.24 -13.44
CA GLY A 29 -7.28 11.92 -13.39
C GLY A 29 -6.64 11.07 -12.29
N LEU A 30 -7.30 9.98 -11.90
CA LEU A 30 -6.60 8.93 -11.16
C LEU A 30 -5.41 8.43 -11.99
N PRO A 31 -4.27 8.08 -11.36
CA PRO A 31 -3.17 7.46 -12.08
C PRO A 31 -3.68 6.26 -12.87
N GLY A 32 -3.32 6.17 -14.15
CA GLY A 32 -3.48 4.93 -14.89
C GLY A 32 -2.43 3.90 -14.42
N PRO A 33 -2.68 2.59 -14.54
CA PRO A 33 -1.72 1.57 -14.09
C PRO A 33 -0.31 1.72 -14.69
N ALA A 34 -0.22 2.17 -15.95
CA ALA A 34 1.05 2.39 -16.64
C ALA A 34 1.83 3.65 -16.17
N ALA A 35 1.22 4.51 -15.35
CA ALA A 35 1.83 5.75 -14.85
C ALA A 35 2.55 5.56 -13.51
N VAL A 36 2.47 4.36 -12.92
CA VAL A 36 3.05 4.04 -11.61
C VAL A 36 4.55 3.72 -11.80
N PRO A 37 5.49 4.54 -11.29
CA PRO A 37 6.92 4.31 -11.49
C PRO A 37 7.39 3.08 -10.71
N LEU A 38 8.45 2.40 -11.16
CA LEU A 38 9.01 1.27 -10.38
C LEU A 38 9.66 1.71 -9.07
N GLY A 39 10.14 2.95 -8.98
CA GLY A 39 10.72 3.48 -7.75
C GLY A 39 10.48 4.97 -7.56
N TYR A 40 10.55 5.41 -6.31
CA TYR A 40 10.51 6.82 -5.93
C TYR A 40 11.18 7.06 -4.57
N HIS A 41 11.60 8.30 -4.36
CA HIS A 41 12.13 8.82 -3.10
C HIS A 41 11.40 10.11 -2.76
N VAL A 42 10.93 10.23 -1.51
CA VAL A 42 10.31 11.45 -1.00
C VAL A 42 10.95 11.84 0.32
N THR A 43 11.39 13.09 0.40
CA THR A 43 11.75 13.73 1.67
C THR A 43 10.53 14.51 2.16
N TYR A 44 10.05 14.19 3.35
CA TYR A 44 8.96 14.89 4.01
C TYR A 44 9.45 15.70 5.20
N ARG A 45 8.84 16.88 5.38
CA ARG A 45 8.81 17.61 6.63
C ARG A 45 7.61 17.12 7.45
N VAL A 46 7.85 16.64 8.66
CA VAL A 46 6.82 16.12 9.57
C VAL A 46 6.63 17.08 10.75
N THR A 47 5.39 17.48 11.00
CA THR A 47 4.99 18.35 12.12
C THR A 47 3.87 17.68 12.90
N ALA A 48 4.16 17.32 14.15
CA ALA A 48 3.17 16.80 15.09
C ALA A 48 2.60 17.92 15.99
N PRO A 49 1.35 17.83 16.48
CA PRO A 49 0.81 18.79 17.42
C PRO A 49 1.69 18.92 18.67
N GLY A 50 2.26 20.11 18.90
CA GLY A 50 3.15 20.38 20.04
C GLY A 50 4.51 19.66 19.99
N GLY A 51 4.83 18.97 18.89
CA GLY A 51 6.08 18.24 18.70
C GLY A 51 7.14 19.07 17.97
N ALA A 52 8.40 18.66 18.12
CA ALA A 52 9.47 19.16 17.27
C ALA A 52 9.29 18.70 15.82
N VAL A 53 9.73 19.53 14.88
CA VAL A 53 9.74 19.18 13.45
C VAL A 53 10.77 18.07 13.22
N THR A 54 10.38 17.04 12.51
CA THR A 54 11.26 15.95 12.05
C THR A 54 11.25 15.85 10.53
N THR A 55 12.19 15.09 9.99
CA THR A 55 12.24 14.74 8.57
C THR A 55 11.97 13.25 8.42
N GLU A 56 11.20 12.87 7.42
CA GLU A 56 11.02 11.46 7.01
C GLU A 56 11.56 11.33 5.59
N GLN A 57 12.41 10.35 5.33
CA GLN A 57 12.87 10.01 3.99
C GLN A 57 12.35 8.61 3.66
N LEU A 58 11.61 8.50 2.57
CA LEU A 58 10.99 7.26 2.12
C LEU A 58 11.47 6.93 0.72
N TRP A 59 12.18 5.82 0.59
CA TRP A 59 12.51 5.19 -0.68
C TRP A 59 11.60 3.98 -0.87
N VAL A 60 11.02 3.84 -2.05
CA VAL A 60 10.22 2.67 -2.42
C VAL A 60 10.72 2.15 -3.76
N HIS A 61 10.96 0.84 -3.82
CA HIS A 61 11.15 0.10 -5.06
C HIS A 61 10.10 -1.01 -5.11
N ARG A 62 9.21 -0.91 -6.08
CA ARG A 62 8.03 -1.77 -6.16
C ARG A 62 8.40 -3.16 -6.72
N PRO A 63 7.74 -4.23 -6.25
CA PRO A 63 6.61 -4.20 -5.33
C PRO A 63 6.95 -4.48 -3.86
N PHE A 64 8.19 -4.81 -3.48
CA PHE A 64 8.47 -5.34 -2.13
C PHE A 64 9.37 -4.46 -1.26
N GLU A 65 10.19 -3.62 -1.87
CA GLU A 65 11.27 -2.93 -1.19
C GLU A 65 10.89 -1.53 -0.73
N SER A 66 11.19 -1.21 0.53
CA SER A 66 11.20 0.18 0.99
C SER A 66 12.24 0.42 2.08
N ASP A 67 12.69 1.67 2.17
CA ASP A 67 13.52 2.18 3.26
C ASP A 67 12.82 3.45 3.77
N ASN A 68 12.46 3.47 5.05
CA ASN A 68 11.88 4.62 5.71
C ASN A 68 12.77 5.04 6.87
N ARG A 69 13.32 6.25 6.78
CA ARG A 69 14.19 6.85 7.78
C ARG A 69 13.52 8.07 8.39
N SER A 70 13.42 8.09 9.71
CA SER A 70 13.03 9.29 10.45
C SER A 70 14.28 9.98 11.01
N LEU A 71 14.36 11.30 10.85
CA LEU A 71 15.49 12.13 11.27
C LEU A 71 15.05 13.29 12.16
N ARG A 72 15.92 13.66 13.10
CA ARG A 72 15.87 14.92 13.87
C ARG A 72 17.12 15.73 13.53
N GLY A 73 16.98 16.75 12.71
CA GLY A 73 18.14 17.38 12.06
C GLY A 73 18.85 16.36 11.17
N ALA A 74 20.16 16.20 11.34
CA ALA A 74 20.95 15.20 10.63
C ALA A 74 20.95 13.81 11.32
N THR A 75 20.41 13.70 12.53
CA THR A 75 20.45 12.45 13.31
C THR A 75 19.31 11.53 12.92
N VAL A 76 19.64 10.32 12.45
CA VAL A 76 18.65 9.26 12.20
C VAL A 76 18.16 8.68 13.53
N ILE A 77 16.86 8.76 13.77
CA ILE A 77 16.21 8.29 15.01
C ILE A 77 15.41 7.00 14.81
N SER A 78 15.05 6.65 13.58
CA SER A 78 14.42 5.37 13.25
C SER A 78 14.72 4.99 11.81
N VAL A 79 14.92 3.70 11.56
CA VAL A 79 15.03 3.11 10.22
C VAL A 79 14.15 1.86 10.17
N VAL A 80 13.34 1.77 9.13
CA VAL A 80 12.59 0.57 8.77
C VAL A 80 12.90 0.25 7.32
N VAL A 81 13.52 -0.91 7.07
CA VAL A 81 13.77 -1.42 5.72
C VAL A 81 12.93 -2.66 5.52
N ALA A 82 12.14 -2.70 4.45
CA ALA A 82 11.39 -3.86 4.03
C ALA A 82 11.96 -4.43 2.74
N ARG A 83 11.98 -5.75 2.65
CA ARG A 83 12.30 -6.53 1.45
C ARG A 83 11.38 -7.75 1.44
N LEU A 84 11.25 -8.44 0.31
CA LEU A 84 10.49 -9.69 0.22
C LEU A 84 10.82 -10.62 1.39
N GLY A 85 9.81 -10.86 2.25
CA GLY A 85 9.91 -11.76 3.40
C GLY A 85 10.69 -11.24 4.60
N ARG A 86 11.28 -10.03 4.56
CA ARG A 86 12.17 -9.53 5.61
C ARG A 86 11.87 -8.08 5.98
N GLN A 87 12.02 -7.78 7.26
CA GLN A 87 11.91 -6.42 7.78
C GLN A 87 13.03 -6.14 8.78
N LEU A 88 13.83 -5.13 8.49
CA LEU A 88 14.80 -4.57 9.42
C LEU A 88 14.16 -3.39 10.16
N VAL A 89 14.37 -3.33 11.47
CA VAL A 89 13.98 -2.20 12.32
C VAL A 89 15.16 -1.77 13.18
N ARG A 90 15.42 -0.47 13.23
CA ARG A 90 16.44 0.14 14.09
C ARG A 90 15.91 1.43 14.69
N ALA A 91 16.06 1.60 16.00
CA ALA A 91 15.75 2.85 16.70
C ALA A 91 17.06 3.52 17.16
N GLY A 92 17.29 4.77 16.75
CA GLY A 92 18.52 5.51 17.07
C GLY A 92 19.79 4.73 16.71
N ASP A 93 20.68 4.61 17.69
CA ASP A 93 21.96 3.88 17.63
C ASP A 93 21.86 2.41 18.08
N ALA A 94 20.65 1.90 18.35
CA ALA A 94 20.46 0.51 18.72
C ALA A 94 20.90 -0.46 17.61
N ILE A 95 21.19 -1.71 18.01
CA ILE A 95 21.46 -2.80 17.07
C ILE A 95 20.21 -3.05 16.22
N SER A 96 20.38 -3.10 14.89
CA SER A 96 19.31 -3.45 13.96
C SER A 96 18.77 -4.85 14.23
N GLY A 97 17.46 -4.97 14.45
CA GLY A 97 16.76 -6.25 14.49
C GLY A 97 16.19 -6.59 13.12
N VAL A 98 16.29 -7.86 12.71
CA VAL A 98 15.69 -8.36 11.46
C VAL A 98 14.64 -9.41 11.79
N LEU A 99 13.44 -9.20 11.26
CA LEU A 99 12.28 -10.09 11.34
C LEU A 99 12.05 -10.76 9.99
N GLU A 100 11.62 -12.02 10.01
CA GLU A 100 11.08 -12.70 8.83
C GLU A 100 9.56 -12.52 8.84
N VAL A 101 9.01 -11.87 7.82
CA VAL A 101 7.60 -11.45 7.74
C VAL A 101 6.90 -12.09 6.55
N ALA A 102 5.56 -12.08 6.53
CA ALA A 102 4.78 -12.51 5.37
C ALA A 102 5.06 -11.62 4.15
N VAL A 103 4.96 -12.19 2.94
CA VAL A 103 5.23 -11.43 1.72
C VAL A 103 4.10 -10.41 1.50
N ASN A 104 4.48 -9.13 1.44
CA ASN A 104 3.57 -7.99 1.32
C ASN A 104 4.14 -6.95 0.36
N ALA A 105 3.25 -6.11 -0.17
CA ALA A 105 3.68 -4.93 -0.90
C ALA A 105 4.55 -4.02 -0.01
N ALA A 106 5.46 -3.27 -0.63
CA ALA A 106 6.38 -2.38 0.04
C ALA A 106 5.62 -1.41 0.96
N PRO A 107 5.96 -1.35 2.27
CA PRO A 107 5.40 -0.37 3.18
C PRO A 107 5.55 1.05 2.63
N GLY A 108 4.45 1.80 2.61
CA GLY A 108 4.42 3.15 2.05
C GLY A 108 4.09 3.22 0.56
N ASP A 109 4.03 2.09 -0.17
CA ASP A 109 3.55 2.05 -1.56
C ASP A 109 2.03 2.20 -1.62
N VAL A 110 1.55 3.45 -1.64
CA VAL A 110 0.12 3.74 -1.78
C VAL A 110 -0.31 3.54 -3.24
N ARG A 111 -1.23 2.58 -3.45
CA ARG A 111 -1.81 2.17 -4.73
C ARG A 111 -3.23 2.69 -4.89
N ILE A 112 -3.36 4.02 -4.87
CA ILE A 112 -4.65 4.69 -5.03
C ILE A 112 -5.29 4.40 -6.39
N ASP A 113 -4.47 4.16 -7.41
CA ASP A 113 -4.88 3.73 -8.75
C ASP A 113 -5.69 2.42 -8.72
N ALA A 114 -5.33 1.51 -7.81
CA ALA A 114 -5.99 0.23 -7.64
C ALA A 114 -7.31 0.34 -6.85
N VAL A 115 -7.34 1.15 -5.78
CA VAL A 115 -8.45 1.10 -4.81
C VAL A 115 -9.47 2.24 -4.93
N ALA A 116 -9.09 3.42 -5.45
CA ALA A 116 -9.90 4.63 -5.32
C ALA A 116 -11.32 4.49 -5.87
N LYS A 117 -11.48 3.87 -7.04
CA LYS A 117 -12.80 3.70 -7.67
C LYS A 117 -13.78 2.98 -6.75
N GLN A 118 -13.31 1.94 -6.05
CA GLN A 118 -14.17 1.17 -5.16
C GLN A 118 -14.34 1.84 -3.80
N ALA A 119 -13.28 2.44 -3.24
CA ALA A 119 -13.36 3.18 -1.98
C ALA A 119 -14.27 4.42 -2.05
N LEU A 120 -14.23 5.16 -3.18
CA LEU A 120 -15.15 6.27 -3.44
C LEU A 120 -16.61 5.80 -3.51
N ARG A 121 -16.88 4.67 -4.16
CA ARG A 121 -18.22 4.07 -4.22
C ARG A 121 -18.70 3.58 -2.85
N ALA A 122 -17.79 3.07 -2.03
CA ALA A 122 -18.09 2.61 -0.68
C ALA A 122 -18.22 3.76 0.34
N GLY A 123 -17.88 4.99 -0.03
CA GLY A 123 -17.88 6.15 0.87
C GLY A 123 -16.76 6.14 1.91
N THR A 124 -15.81 5.18 1.83
CA THR A 124 -14.64 5.10 2.71
C THR A 124 -13.52 6.04 2.27
N LEU A 125 -13.64 6.59 1.06
CA LEU A 125 -12.81 7.64 0.52
C LEU A 125 -13.70 8.75 -0.07
N GLN A 126 -13.27 10.00 0.07
CA GLN A 126 -13.91 11.16 -0.56
C GLN A 126 -12.86 11.91 -1.39
N ALA A 127 -13.19 12.25 -2.64
CA ALA A 127 -12.30 13.07 -3.47
C ALA A 127 -12.47 14.55 -3.10
N GLY A 128 -11.35 15.22 -2.85
CA GLY A 128 -11.30 16.63 -2.47
C GLY A 128 -10.75 17.53 -3.56
N SER A 129 -10.23 18.69 -3.13
CA SER A 129 -9.61 19.69 -3.98
C SER A 129 -8.30 19.20 -4.61
N GLU A 130 -7.85 19.94 -5.61
CA GLU A 130 -6.48 19.82 -6.14
C GLU A 130 -5.60 20.89 -5.51
N MET A 131 -4.32 20.58 -5.30
CA MET A 131 -3.32 21.52 -4.79
C MET A 131 -1.94 21.24 -5.41
N ARG A 132 -0.94 22.05 -5.05
CA ARG A 132 0.46 21.85 -5.43
C ARG A 132 1.34 21.68 -4.19
N VAL A 133 2.19 20.67 -4.20
CA VAL A 133 3.15 20.36 -3.13
C VAL A 133 4.48 19.97 -3.77
N ALA A 134 5.59 20.50 -3.26
CA ALA A 134 6.93 20.34 -3.86
C ALA A 134 6.93 20.58 -5.40
N GLY A 135 6.18 21.58 -5.87
CA GLY A 135 6.05 21.92 -7.30
C GLY A 135 5.12 21.01 -8.11
N ARG A 136 4.65 19.89 -7.56
CA ARG A 136 3.84 18.87 -8.23
C ARG A 136 2.36 19.07 -7.93
N ARG A 137 1.49 18.90 -8.93
CA ARG A 137 0.03 18.94 -8.72
C ARG A 137 -0.45 17.60 -8.15
N CYS A 138 -1.33 17.65 -7.16
CA CYS A 138 -1.93 16.48 -6.56
C CYS A 138 -3.42 16.69 -6.25
N ARG A 139 -4.17 15.59 -6.12
CA ARG A 139 -5.55 15.58 -5.65
C ARG A 139 -5.61 15.07 -4.22
N VAL A 140 -6.36 15.76 -3.37
CA VAL A 140 -6.61 15.36 -2.00
C VAL A 140 -7.68 14.27 -1.96
N TYR A 141 -7.41 13.21 -1.22
CA TYR A 141 -8.38 12.18 -0.87
C TYR A 141 -8.55 12.13 0.64
N ARG A 142 -9.79 12.20 1.10
CA ARG A 142 -10.14 12.16 2.53
C ARG A 142 -10.63 10.76 2.91
N SER A 143 -10.03 10.19 3.94
CA SER A 143 -10.40 8.89 4.52
C SER A 143 -10.46 8.99 6.05
N LEU A 144 -11.04 7.98 6.72
CA LEU A 144 -11.02 7.94 8.19
C LEU A 144 -9.62 7.57 8.74
N HIS A 145 -8.91 6.70 8.01
CA HIS A 145 -7.58 6.19 8.37
C HIS A 145 -6.55 6.59 7.32
N ASP A 146 -5.27 6.55 7.70
CA ASP A 146 -4.15 6.76 6.78
C ASP A 146 -4.21 5.74 5.62
N LEU A 147 -3.86 6.14 4.40
CA LEU A 147 -3.89 5.22 3.25
C LEU A 147 -2.85 4.10 3.33
N THR A 148 -1.83 4.25 4.18
CA THR A 148 -0.87 3.19 4.52
C THR A 148 -1.42 2.16 5.52
N SER A 149 -2.61 2.40 6.10
CA SER A 149 -3.26 1.45 7.00
C SER A 149 -3.73 0.17 6.30
N THR A 150 -3.96 -0.87 7.11
CA THR A 150 -4.39 -2.19 6.65
C THR A 150 -5.83 -2.22 6.12
N GLY A 151 -6.65 -1.20 6.39
CA GLY A 151 -8.05 -1.17 5.97
C GLY A 151 -8.65 0.23 5.85
N LEU A 152 -9.31 0.50 4.72
CA LEU A 152 -10.13 1.68 4.49
C LEU A 152 -11.56 1.39 4.93
N THR A 153 -11.80 1.56 6.23
CA THR A 153 -13.10 1.34 6.88
C THR A 153 -13.72 2.64 7.37
N GLY A 154 -15.05 2.63 7.53
CA GLY A 154 -15.80 3.77 8.06
C GLY A 154 -15.87 4.96 7.11
N VAL A 155 -16.52 6.03 7.57
CA VAL A 155 -16.68 7.28 6.81
C VAL A 155 -15.91 8.38 7.54
N PRO A 156 -15.08 9.17 6.84
CA PRO A 156 -14.34 10.28 7.45
C PRO A 156 -15.30 11.30 8.09
N ARG A 157 -14.90 11.85 9.24
CA ARG A 157 -15.64 12.87 9.99
C ARG A 157 -14.90 14.20 9.95
N SER A 158 -15.59 15.31 10.19
CA SER A 158 -14.97 16.65 10.19
C SER A 158 -13.85 16.80 11.23
N THR A 159 -13.97 16.12 12.37
CA THR A 159 -12.98 16.15 13.47
C THR A 159 -11.98 15.00 13.43
N ASP A 160 -12.24 13.96 12.63
CA ASP A 160 -11.48 12.71 12.59
C ASP A 160 -11.39 12.21 11.15
N HIS A 161 -10.28 12.53 10.49
CA HIS A 161 -10.01 12.15 9.11
C HIS A 161 -8.51 12.27 8.79
N VAL A 162 -8.13 11.70 7.65
CA VAL A 162 -6.83 11.88 7.02
C VAL A 162 -7.06 12.42 5.61
N ASP A 163 -6.48 13.58 5.32
CA ASP A 163 -6.43 14.16 3.98
C ASP A 163 -5.07 13.80 3.35
N THR A 164 -5.09 13.01 2.29
CA THR A 164 -3.88 12.56 1.58
C THR A 164 -3.83 13.15 0.17
N CYS A 165 -2.83 13.99 -0.13
CA CYS A 165 -2.63 14.54 -1.47
C CYS A 165 -1.74 13.62 -2.30
N ILE A 166 -2.29 13.09 -3.41
CA ILE A 166 -1.58 12.15 -4.29
C ILE A 166 -1.47 12.71 -5.70
N ASP A 167 -0.28 12.63 -6.29
CA ASP A 167 -0.03 13.11 -7.64
C ASP A 167 -0.42 12.10 -8.73
N SER A 168 -0.25 12.48 -10.00
CA SER A 168 -0.57 11.63 -11.14
C SER A 168 0.31 10.38 -11.29
N ALA A 169 1.42 10.29 -10.54
CA ALA A 169 2.31 9.12 -10.50
C ALA A 169 1.98 8.18 -9.33
N GLY A 170 0.96 8.51 -8.53
CA GLY A 170 0.58 7.74 -7.34
C GLY A 170 1.47 8.02 -6.13
N VAL A 171 2.27 9.09 -6.14
CA VAL A 171 3.14 9.45 -5.00
C VAL A 171 2.37 10.32 -4.02
N VAL A 172 2.41 9.95 -2.74
CA VAL A 172 1.86 10.73 -1.64
C VAL A 172 2.75 11.96 -1.43
N LEU A 173 2.18 13.15 -1.58
CA LEU A 173 2.90 14.41 -1.40
C LEU A 173 2.58 15.11 -0.09
N ASP A 174 1.40 14.87 0.49
CA ASP A 174 0.96 15.52 1.72
C ASP A 174 0.02 14.57 2.46
N VAL A 175 0.19 14.44 3.76
CA VAL A 175 -0.73 13.72 4.65
C VAL A 175 -1.04 14.65 5.82
N ARG A 176 -2.31 15.02 5.96
CA ARG A 176 -2.81 15.76 7.11
C ARG A 176 -3.76 14.87 7.90
N THR A 177 -3.35 14.48 9.09
CA THR A 177 -4.17 13.70 10.02
C THR A 177 -4.85 14.64 10.99
N VAL A 178 -6.18 14.62 11.04
CA VAL A 178 -6.98 15.35 12.01
C VAL A 178 -7.61 14.35 12.98
N THR A 179 -7.38 14.55 14.28
CA THR A 179 -7.94 13.71 15.35
C THR A 179 -8.44 14.60 16.48
N ASN A 180 -9.72 14.49 16.83
CA ASN A 180 -10.39 15.39 17.77
C ASN A 180 -10.13 16.87 17.45
N GLY A 181 -10.10 17.22 16.15
CA GLY A 181 -9.82 18.57 15.66
C GLY A 181 -8.35 19.04 15.72
N ARG A 182 -7.43 18.25 16.28
CA ARG A 182 -5.99 18.54 16.26
C ARG A 182 -5.35 17.95 15.01
N SER A 183 -4.41 18.66 14.39
CA SER A 183 -3.79 18.23 13.13
C SER A 183 -2.30 17.94 13.24
N ALA A 184 -1.88 16.78 12.74
CA ALA A 184 -0.50 16.50 12.34
C ALA A 184 -0.37 16.61 10.81
N GLU A 185 0.82 16.96 10.33
CA GLU A 185 1.09 17.10 8.90
C GLU A 185 2.43 16.46 8.52
N LYS A 186 2.43 15.69 7.44
CA LYS A 186 3.62 15.19 6.73
C LYS A 186 3.57 15.73 5.31
N ARG A 187 4.46 16.66 4.97
CA ARG A 187 4.48 17.35 3.68
C ARG A 187 5.79 17.12 2.92
N ALA A 188 5.70 16.69 1.68
CA ALA A 188 6.85 16.49 0.81
C ALA A 188 7.54 17.84 0.53
N VAL A 189 8.85 17.85 0.63
CA VAL A 189 9.72 18.98 0.27
C VAL A 189 10.56 18.66 -0.98
N GLU A 190 10.78 17.39 -1.25
CA GLU A 190 11.53 16.89 -2.40
C GLU A 190 10.97 15.54 -2.87
N VAL A 191 10.92 15.33 -4.18
CA VAL A 191 10.42 14.09 -4.79
C VAL A 191 11.30 13.72 -5.98
N THR A 192 11.83 12.50 -5.98
CA THR A 192 12.54 11.90 -7.12
C THR A 192 11.80 10.65 -7.58
N LEU A 193 11.66 10.45 -8.89
CA LEU A 193 10.95 9.31 -9.47
C LEU A 193 11.85 8.46 -10.37
N GLY A 194 11.46 7.20 -10.56
CA GLY A 194 12.09 6.27 -11.49
C GLY A 194 13.34 5.61 -10.91
N VAL A 195 14.15 5.04 -11.79
CA VAL A 195 15.34 4.24 -11.40
C VAL A 195 16.37 5.05 -10.60
N ALA A 196 16.49 6.35 -10.86
CA ALA A 196 17.40 7.23 -10.14
C ALA A 196 16.97 7.47 -8.68
N ALA A 197 15.73 7.16 -8.34
CA ALA A 197 15.18 7.37 -7.00
C ALA A 197 15.51 6.25 -6.01
N SER A 198 16.01 5.09 -6.49
CA SER A 198 16.32 3.92 -5.66
C SER A 198 17.70 3.38 -6.04
N PRO A 199 18.80 3.91 -5.47
CA PRO A 199 20.13 3.35 -5.67
C PRO A 199 20.16 1.85 -5.29
N PRO A 200 20.76 0.98 -6.13
CA PRO A 200 21.00 -0.41 -5.76
C PRO A 200 21.81 -0.50 -4.45
N GLY A 201 21.33 -1.28 -3.47
CA GLY A 201 21.99 -1.49 -2.18
C GLY A 201 21.29 -0.87 -0.97
N ASP A 202 20.32 0.04 -1.17
CA ASP A 202 19.65 0.73 -0.06
C ASP A 202 18.65 -0.14 0.74
N TYR A 203 18.28 -1.31 0.22
CA TYR A 203 17.30 -2.20 0.85
C TYR A 203 17.95 -3.40 1.57
N ALA A 204 19.24 -3.32 1.88
CA ALA A 204 19.95 -4.36 2.58
C ALA A 204 19.42 -4.52 4.03
N THR A 205 18.91 -5.71 4.36
CA THR A 205 18.45 -6.03 5.71
C THR A 205 19.59 -6.63 6.55
N ILE A 206 20.70 -5.91 6.68
CA ILE A 206 21.88 -6.34 7.46
C ILE A 206 21.66 -6.00 8.93
N GLY A 207 21.57 -7.01 9.78
CA GLY A 207 21.37 -6.86 11.21
C GLY A 207 21.28 -8.20 11.94
N THR A 208 20.96 -8.15 13.23
CA THR A 208 20.77 -9.35 14.04
C THR A 208 19.39 -9.95 13.75
N ARG A 209 19.36 -11.13 13.14
CA ARG A 209 18.10 -11.88 12.97
C ARG A 209 17.53 -12.21 14.34
N ILE A 210 16.26 -11.88 14.55
CA ILE A 210 15.55 -12.27 15.75
C ILE A 210 15.18 -13.75 15.58
N PRO A 211 15.65 -14.65 16.46
CA PRO A 211 15.34 -16.07 16.33
C PRO A 211 13.84 -16.35 16.41
N PHE A 212 13.40 -17.45 15.79
CA PHE A 212 11.99 -17.85 15.78
C PHE A 212 11.44 -18.04 17.21
N GLU A 213 12.22 -18.68 18.08
CA GLU A 213 11.92 -18.87 19.50
C GLU A 213 11.79 -17.54 20.26
N ASN A 214 12.33 -16.45 19.71
CA ASN A 214 12.24 -15.10 20.24
C ASN A 214 11.12 -14.27 19.59
N GLY A 215 10.28 -14.88 18.75
CA GLY A 215 9.15 -14.22 18.10
C GLY A 215 9.49 -13.59 16.75
N GLY A 216 10.67 -13.87 16.18
CA GLY A 216 11.17 -13.22 14.96
C GLY A 216 10.50 -13.63 13.65
N GLY A 217 9.58 -14.60 13.69
CA GLY A 217 8.96 -15.19 12.50
C GLY A 217 9.89 -16.14 11.75
N ARG A 218 9.41 -16.68 10.64
CA ARG A 218 10.18 -17.51 9.71
C ARG A 218 9.52 -17.49 8.34
N ILE A 219 10.33 -17.32 7.29
CA ILE A 219 9.92 -17.56 5.90
C ILE A 219 10.83 -18.64 5.32
N THR A 220 10.27 -19.54 4.51
CA THR A 220 11.04 -20.61 3.88
C THR A 220 10.52 -20.84 2.47
N ALA A 221 11.41 -20.73 1.49
CA ALA A 221 11.09 -20.99 0.09
C ALA A 221 10.75 -22.48 -0.11
N LEU A 222 9.67 -22.73 -0.84
CA LEU A 222 9.17 -24.05 -1.17
C LEU A 222 9.23 -24.26 -2.68
N THR A 223 9.29 -25.52 -3.11
CA THR A 223 9.06 -25.85 -4.52
C THR A 223 7.63 -25.52 -4.94
N ASP A 224 7.40 -25.23 -6.22
CA ASP A 224 6.06 -24.96 -6.78
C ASP A 224 5.12 -26.17 -6.67
N THR A 225 5.67 -27.37 -6.47
CA THR A 225 4.89 -28.60 -6.24
C THR A 225 4.55 -28.85 -4.77
N SER A 226 5.10 -28.06 -3.84
CA SER A 226 4.91 -28.24 -2.40
C SER A 226 3.47 -27.96 -1.98
N ARG A 227 2.86 -28.89 -1.26
CA ARG A 227 1.48 -28.76 -0.76
C ARG A 227 1.45 -29.17 0.72
N PRO A 228 0.72 -28.46 1.59
CA PRO A 228 0.63 -28.82 3.00
C PRO A 228 -0.12 -30.15 3.16
N PRO A 229 0.23 -30.95 4.19
CA PRO A 229 -0.55 -32.12 4.56
C PRO A 229 -1.87 -31.72 5.24
N GLY A 230 -2.82 -32.65 5.31
CA GLY A 230 -4.00 -32.54 6.19
C GLY A 230 -5.23 -31.81 5.63
N GLY A 231 -5.17 -31.25 4.42
CA GLY A 231 -6.32 -30.58 3.79
C GLY A 231 -6.14 -30.28 2.30
N ALA A 232 -7.22 -29.82 1.67
CA ALA A 232 -7.14 -29.33 0.29
C ALA A 232 -6.25 -28.09 0.22
N PHE A 233 -5.41 -28.02 -0.81
CA PHE A 233 -4.55 -26.87 -1.09
C PHE A 233 -5.14 -26.08 -2.26
N TRP A 234 -5.35 -24.78 -2.09
CA TRP A 234 -5.95 -23.95 -3.14
C TRP A 234 -4.87 -23.31 -3.97
N SER A 235 -4.83 -23.63 -5.27
CA SER A 235 -3.79 -23.14 -6.17
C SER A 235 -4.36 -22.63 -7.50
N LEU A 236 -3.58 -21.80 -8.17
CA LEU A 236 -3.85 -21.39 -9.54
C LEU A 236 -3.19 -22.38 -10.51
N ALA A 237 -3.94 -22.87 -11.49
CA ALA A 237 -3.39 -23.74 -12.54
C ALA A 237 -2.39 -23.00 -13.44
N THR A 238 -2.56 -21.68 -13.59
CA THR A 238 -1.69 -20.80 -14.37
C THR A 238 -1.66 -19.42 -13.70
N PRO A 239 -0.53 -18.70 -13.73
CA PRO A 239 -0.46 -17.33 -13.22
C PRO A 239 -1.55 -16.41 -13.83
N PRO A 240 -2.03 -15.39 -13.09
CA PRO A 240 -2.97 -14.41 -13.64
C PRO A 240 -2.40 -13.70 -14.88
N PRO A 241 -3.23 -13.16 -15.79
CA PRO A 241 -2.75 -12.55 -17.03
C PRO A 241 -1.67 -11.48 -16.85
N GLY A 242 -0.50 -11.73 -17.43
CA GLY A 242 0.68 -10.87 -17.37
C GLY A 242 1.49 -10.98 -16.07
N PHE A 243 1.06 -11.77 -15.10
CA PHE A 243 1.83 -12.06 -13.90
C PHE A 243 2.73 -13.27 -14.09
N ALA A 244 3.91 -13.26 -13.47
CA ALA A 244 4.78 -14.42 -13.32
C ALA A 244 4.69 -14.94 -11.88
N HIS A 245 4.78 -16.26 -11.69
CA HIS A 245 4.95 -16.85 -10.36
C HIS A 245 6.37 -16.57 -9.87
N LEU A 246 6.49 -15.83 -8.78
CA LEU A 246 7.77 -15.49 -8.18
C LEU A 246 8.27 -16.61 -7.25
N GLY A 247 7.35 -17.24 -6.52
CA GLY A 247 7.65 -18.36 -5.66
C GLY A 247 6.57 -18.65 -4.63
N ARG A 248 6.72 -19.82 -4.01
CA ARG A 248 5.91 -20.29 -2.89
C ARG A 248 6.70 -20.24 -1.59
N PHE A 249 6.09 -19.74 -0.53
CA PHE A 249 6.75 -19.60 0.77
C PHE A 249 5.91 -20.21 1.89
N ALA A 250 6.53 -21.01 2.76
CA ALA A 250 5.97 -21.28 4.09
C ALA A 250 6.29 -20.10 4.99
N VAL A 251 5.28 -19.54 5.63
CA VAL A 251 5.37 -18.35 6.48
C VAL A 251 4.87 -18.67 7.87
N VAL A 252 5.67 -18.27 8.86
CA VAL A 252 5.27 -18.11 10.25
C VAL A 252 5.50 -16.64 10.58
N PRO A 253 4.44 -15.82 10.74
CA PRO A 253 4.61 -14.40 10.99
C PRO A 253 5.27 -14.18 12.36
N PRO A 254 5.93 -13.03 12.59
CA PRO A 254 6.43 -12.66 13.91
C PRO A 254 5.32 -12.66 14.94
N GLN A 255 5.59 -13.23 16.12
CA GLN A 255 4.64 -13.32 17.21
C GLN A 255 5.24 -12.61 18.43
N PRO A 256 4.69 -11.45 18.85
CA PRO A 256 5.19 -10.79 20.05
C PRO A 256 5.03 -11.72 21.25
N ARG A 257 6.07 -11.83 22.08
CA ARG A 257 5.98 -12.59 23.34
C ARG A 257 4.97 -11.91 24.24
N VAL A 258 3.85 -12.58 24.51
CA VAL A 258 2.85 -12.13 25.49
C VAL A 258 3.32 -12.36 26.93
N SER A 259 4.24 -13.30 27.18
CA SER A 259 4.90 -13.56 28.46
C SER A 259 6.24 -14.30 28.30
N VAL A 260 7.15 -14.15 29.26
CA VAL A 260 8.41 -14.93 29.34
C VAL A 260 8.08 -16.37 29.75
N GLY A 261 8.55 -17.36 28.97
CA GLY A 261 8.42 -18.79 29.31
C GLY A 261 7.19 -19.52 28.76
N GLN A 262 6.27 -18.82 28.10
CA GLN A 262 5.11 -19.46 27.47
C GLN A 262 5.38 -19.64 25.96
N PRO A 263 5.40 -20.88 25.43
CA PRO A 263 5.51 -21.09 23.99
C PRO A 263 4.28 -20.51 23.29
N PRO A 264 4.40 -20.03 22.03
CA PRO A 264 3.27 -19.53 21.29
C PRO A 264 2.16 -20.59 21.22
N THR A 265 0.96 -20.20 21.64
CA THR A 265 -0.17 -21.13 21.86
C THR A 265 -0.81 -21.63 20.56
N SER A 266 -0.44 -21.04 19.42
CA SER A 266 -0.69 -21.57 18.09
C SER A 266 0.31 -20.97 17.11
N ILE A 267 1.05 -21.81 16.40
CA ILE A 267 1.90 -21.35 15.30
C ILE A 267 0.95 -21.13 14.12
N ALA A 268 0.62 -19.87 13.86
CA ALA A 268 -0.03 -19.51 12.61
C ALA A 268 0.97 -19.85 11.49
N THR A 269 0.66 -20.89 10.72
CA THR A 269 1.42 -21.26 9.54
C THR A 269 0.55 -20.94 8.33
N ALA A 270 1.14 -20.21 7.39
CA ALA A 270 0.54 -19.90 6.11
C ALA A 270 1.47 -20.33 4.99
N ILE A 271 0.89 -20.53 3.81
CA ILE A 271 1.60 -20.68 2.55
C ILE A 271 1.20 -19.52 1.66
N ASP A 272 2.20 -18.79 1.18
CA ASP A 272 2.06 -17.67 0.26
C ASP A 272 2.50 -18.11 -1.14
N ASP A 273 1.59 -18.07 -2.12
CA ASP A 273 1.94 -18.06 -3.54
C ASP A 273 2.02 -16.62 -4.03
N VAL A 274 3.18 -16.21 -4.53
CA VAL A 274 3.46 -14.82 -4.89
C VAL A 274 3.56 -14.67 -6.40
N PHE A 275 2.78 -13.73 -6.95
CA PHE A 275 2.74 -13.42 -8.37
C PHE A 275 3.08 -11.96 -8.60
N VAL A 276 3.94 -11.66 -9.57
CA VAL A 276 4.39 -10.28 -9.87
C VAL A 276 4.17 -9.88 -11.32
N ARG A 277 3.86 -8.60 -11.55
CA ARG A 277 3.79 -7.96 -12.87
C ARG A 277 4.25 -6.51 -12.77
N GLY A 278 5.52 -6.24 -13.06
CA GLY A 278 6.09 -4.91 -12.90
C GLY A 278 5.91 -4.41 -11.46
N PRO A 279 5.27 -3.25 -11.22
CA PRO A 279 5.01 -2.73 -9.88
C PRO A 279 3.88 -3.45 -9.13
N ASP A 280 3.18 -4.41 -9.77
CA ASP A 280 2.04 -5.10 -9.19
C ASP A 280 2.44 -6.42 -8.53
N VAL A 281 1.83 -6.71 -7.39
CA VAL A 281 1.89 -8.01 -6.71
C VAL A 281 0.50 -8.54 -6.39
N ILE A 282 0.34 -9.86 -6.51
CA ILE A 282 -0.78 -10.64 -5.96
C ILE A 282 -0.19 -11.74 -5.09
N VAL A 283 -0.67 -11.86 -3.86
CA VAL A 283 -0.31 -12.94 -2.93
C VAL A 283 -1.56 -13.75 -2.63
N VAL A 284 -1.50 -15.05 -2.87
CA VAL A 284 -2.50 -16.02 -2.42
C VAL A 284 -1.97 -16.67 -1.16
N GLU A 285 -2.50 -16.25 -0.02
CA GLU A 285 -2.15 -16.74 1.31
C GLU A 285 -3.19 -17.77 1.76
N GLN A 286 -2.76 -18.92 2.26
CA GLN A 286 -3.65 -19.91 2.87
C GLN A 286 -3.04 -20.51 4.11
N GLY A 287 -3.86 -20.67 5.15
CA GLY A 287 -3.35 -21.12 6.44
C GLY A 287 -4.46 -21.38 7.44
N HIS A 288 -4.08 -21.44 8.71
CA HIS A 288 -5.00 -21.60 9.82
C HIS A 288 -4.87 -20.41 10.78
N ARG A 289 -5.98 -19.72 11.05
CA ARG A 289 -6.03 -18.66 12.06
C ARG A 289 -7.31 -18.78 12.90
N PRO A 290 -7.28 -18.36 14.18
CA PRO A 290 -8.50 -18.23 14.96
C PRO A 290 -9.53 -17.43 14.15
N ARG A 291 -10.79 -17.87 14.18
CA ARG A 291 -11.86 -17.22 13.42
C ARG A 291 -12.04 -15.79 13.95
N ALA A 292 -11.47 -14.83 13.24
CA ALA A 292 -11.69 -13.42 13.50
C ALA A 292 -13.00 -12.98 12.83
N ALA A 293 -13.61 -11.92 13.36
CA ALA A 293 -14.61 -11.19 12.59
C ALA A 293 -13.91 -10.68 11.32
N MET A 294 -14.38 -11.15 10.17
CA MET A 294 -13.92 -10.62 8.89
C MET A 294 -14.71 -9.36 8.61
N ASP A 295 -14.02 -8.22 8.52
CA ASP A 295 -14.62 -6.94 8.20
C ASP A 295 -14.85 -6.79 6.69
N GLY A 296 -15.82 -5.94 6.34
CA GLY A 296 -16.07 -5.54 4.96
C GLY A 296 -17.26 -6.22 4.27
N PRO A 297 -17.62 -5.72 3.07
CA PRO A 297 -18.76 -6.24 2.32
C PRO A 297 -18.53 -7.69 1.86
N PRO A 298 -19.60 -8.49 1.77
CA PRO A 298 -19.50 -9.83 1.22
C PRO A 298 -19.15 -9.83 -0.26
N VAL A 299 -18.40 -10.83 -0.71
CA VAL A 299 -18.03 -11.03 -2.12
C VAL A 299 -18.08 -12.53 -2.46
N GLU A 300 -18.52 -12.86 -3.68
CA GLU A 300 -18.55 -14.24 -4.17
C GLU A 300 -17.20 -14.63 -4.78
N LEU A 301 -16.60 -15.70 -4.21
CA LEU A 301 -15.25 -16.19 -4.51
C LEU A 301 -15.26 -17.56 -5.19
N GLY A 302 -16.40 -17.98 -5.75
CA GLY A 302 -16.49 -19.18 -6.59
C GLY A 302 -16.47 -20.45 -5.75
N ALA A 303 -15.54 -21.36 -6.05
CA ALA A 303 -15.41 -22.63 -5.32
C ALA A 303 -15.03 -22.44 -3.83
N LEU A 304 -14.44 -21.29 -3.47
CA LEU A 304 -14.20 -20.89 -2.08
C LEU A 304 -15.47 -20.44 -1.33
N GLY A 305 -16.59 -20.28 -2.04
CA GLY A 305 -17.84 -19.78 -1.50
C GLY A 305 -17.84 -18.26 -1.28
N ARG A 306 -18.51 -17.81 -0.22
CA ARG A 306 -18.68 -16.40 0.12
C ARG A 306 -17.55 -15.91 1.02
N GLY A 307 -16.88 -14.85 0.61
CA GLY A 307 -15.82 -14.19 1.36
C GLY A 307 -16.14 -12.76 1.77
N ARG A 308 -15.12 -12.05 2.25
CA ARG A 308 -15.16 -10.62 2.58
C ARG A 308 -14.10 -9.86 1.81
N LEU A 309 -14.43 -8.63 1.44
CA LEU A 309 -13.51 -7.70 0.79
C LEU A 309 -13.03 -6.66 1.79
N VAL A 310 -11.72 -6.51 1.93
CA VAL A 310 -11.07 -5.42 2.65
C VAL A 310 -10.39 -4.51 1.63
N LEU A 311 -10.77 -3.24 1.62
CA LEU A 311 -10.11 -2.22 0.81
C LEU A 311 -8.89 -1.69 1.59
N SER A 312 -7.75 -1.51 0.94
CA SER A 312 -6.57 -0.87 1.53
C SER A 312 -5.93 0.05 0.50
N GLY A 313 -5.33 1.15 0.98
CA GLY A 313 -4.54 2.03 0.14
C GLY A 313 -3.19 1.45 -0.28
N VAL A 314 -2.73 0.35 0.32
CA VAL A 314 -1.47 -0.34 -0.05
C VAL A 314 -1.79 -1.63 -0.82
N ALA A 315 -2.54 -2.55 -0.20
CA ALA A 315 -2.90 -3.82 -0.82
C ALA A 315 -4.29 -4.28 -0.34
N SER A 316 -5.29 -4.19 -1.21
CA SER A 316 -6.64 -4.70 -0.89
C SER A 316 -6.61 -6.23 -0.81
N SER A 317 -7.61 -6.83 -0.14
CA SER A 317 -7.71 -8.29 -0.04
C SER A 317 -9.14 -8.82 -0.10
N VAL A 318 -9.27 -10.06 -0.58
CA VAL A 318 -10.50 -10.86 -0.44
C VAL A 318 -10.19 -12.13 0.34
N THR A 319 -10.98 -12.42 1.37
CA THR A 319 -10.76 -13.58 2.25
C THR A 319 -11.97 -14.49 2.26
N ALA A 320 -11.75 -15.80 2.05
CA ALA A 320 -12.70 -16.86 2.33
C ALA A 320 -12.32 -17.56 3.64
N GLN A 321 -13.28 -17.72 4.55
CA GLN A 321 -13.14 -18.62 5.70
C GLN A 321 -13.67 -20.00 5.31
N LEU A 322 -12.83 -21.02 5.43
CA LEU A 322 -13.18 -22.41 5.14
C LEU A 322 -13.67 -23.11 6.42
N ARG A 323 -13.88 -24.43 6.36
CA ARG A 323 -14.26 -25.22 7.54
C ARG A 323 -13.16 -25.14 8.61
N GLY A 324 -13.58 -24.99 9.88
CA GLY A 324 -12.65 -24.84 11.00
C GLY A 324 -11.95 -23.47 11.01
N SER A 325 -10.64 -23.47 11.29
CA SER A 325 -9.78 -22.28 11.31
C SER A 325 -9.09 -22.00 9.97
N ALA A 326 -9.31 -22.82 8.94
CA ALA A 326 -8.68 -22.67 7.64
C ALA A 326 -9.21 -21.44 6.88
N TYR A 327 -8.34 -20.74 6.16
CA TYR A 327 -8.70 -19.60 5.31
C TYR A 327 -7.90 -19.59 4.01
N VAL A 328 -8.42 -18.85 3.04
CA VAL A 328 -7.71 -18.44 1.83
C VAL A 328 -7.91 -16.93 1.66
N GLU A 329 -6.83 -16.20 1.50
CA GLU A 329 -6.79 -14.76 1.30
C GLU A 329 -6.05 -14.44 0.00
N VAL A 330 -6.67 -13.64 -0.87
CA VAL A 330 -6.02 -13.10 -2.07
C VAL A 330 -5.86 -11.61 -1.86
N ARG A 331 -4.62 -11.17 -1.68
CA ARG A 331 -4.28 -9.74 -1.48
C ARG A 331 -3.38 -9.23 -2.60
N GLY A 332 -3.38 -7.94 -2.84
CA GLY A 332 -2.48 -7.37 -3.83
C GLY A 332 -2.68 -5.89 -4.13
N THR A 333 -1.79 -5.36 -4.95
CA THR A 333 -1.75 -3.95 -5.38
C THR A 333 -2.56 -3.69 -6.66
N VAL A 334 -3.54 -4.55 -6.94
CA VAL A 334 -4.42 -4.46 -8.11
C VAL A 334 -5.86 -4.16 -7.70
N ALA A 335 -6.69 -3.79 -8.67
CA ALA A 335 -8.10 -3.50 -8.42
C ALA A 335 -8.80 -4.69 -7.72
N PRO A 336 -9.68 -4.46 -6.73
CA PRO A 336 -10.27 -5.57 -5.96
C PRO A 336 -11.10 -6.55 -6.78
N SER A 337 -11.64 -6.13 -7.93
CA SER A 337 -12.32 -7.03 -8.88
C SER A 337 -11.38 -8.07 -9.48
N VAL A 338 -10.09 -7.74 -9.66
CA VAL A 338 -9.06 -8.67 -10.12
C VAL A 338 -8.78 -9.69 -9.02
N LEU A 339 -8.64 -9.27 -7.76
CA LEU A 339 -8.44 -10.17 -6.63
C LEU A 339 -9.59 -11.17 -6.48
N ALA A 340 -10.84 -10.70 -6.58
CA ALA A 340 -12.02 -11.57 -6.57
C ALA A 340 -12.03 -12.54 -7.78
N SER A 341 -11.55 -12.11 -8.94
CA SER A 341 -11.42 -12.97 -10.12
C SER A 341 -10.37 -14.06 -9.92
N VAL A 342 -9.21 -13.71 -9.34
CA VAL A 342 -8.15 -14.66 -9.00
C VAL A 342 -8.68 -15.69 -7.99
N ALA A 343 -9.35 -15.24 -6.92
CA ALA A 343 -9.95 -16.12 -5.94
C ALA A 343 -10.95 -17.11 -6.55
N ARG A 344 -11.80 -16.65 -7.49
CA ARG A 344 -12.73 -17.52 -8.24
C ARG A 344 -12.05 -18.56 -9.13
N SER A 345 -10.81 -18.30 -9.56
CA SER A 345 -10.06 -19.21 -10.43
C SER A 345 -9.23 -20.26 -9.68
N LEU A 346 -9.16 -20.16 -8.34
CA LEU A 346 -8.47 -21.14 -7.50
C LEU A 346 -9.15 -22.51 -7.58
N ARG A 347 -8.34 -23.55 -7.60
CA ARG A 347 -8.77 -24.95 -7.62
C ARG A 347 -8.25 -25.65 -6.38
N ALA A 348 -9.09 -26.51 -5.80
CA ALA A 348 -8.69 -27.39 -4.73
C ALA A 348 -7.83 -28.53 -5.30
N GLU A 349 -6.60 -28.60 -4.83
CA GLU A 349 -5.65 -29.68 -5.08
C GLU A 349 -5.64 -30.64 -3.88
N PRO A 350 -5.34 -31.92 -4.09
CA PRO A 350 -5.16 -32.86 -2.99
C PRO A 350 -3.98 -32.44 -2.09
N PRO A 351 -4.00 -32.82 -0.79
CA PRO A 351 -2.88 -32.60 0.11
C PRO A 351 -1.60 -33.22 -0.44
N GLY A 352 -0.44 -32.72 0.01
CA GLY A 352 0.85 -33.27 -0.39
C GLY A 352 1.91 -33.10 0.68
N THR A 353 3.16 -32.95 0.23
CA THR A 353 4.32 -32.74 1.09
C THR A 353 4.94 -31.37 0.85
N LEU A 354 5.53 -30.81 1.91
CA LEU A 354 6.33 -29.60 1.81
C LEU A 354 7.77 -29.99 1.45
N VAL A 355 8.26 -29.45 0.34
CA VAL A 355 9.65 -29.58 -0.11
C VAL A 355 10.26 -28.19 -0.12
N THR A 356 11.30 -27.99 0.68
CA THR A 356 12.05 -26.73 0.74
C THR A 356 13.01 -26.63 -0.43
N VAL A 357 13.16 -25.44 -1.00
CA VAL A 357 14.29 -25.18 -1.91
C VAL A 357 15.55 -25.08 -1.04
N PRO A 358 16.66 -25.76 -1.37
CA PRO A 358 17.91 -25.60 -0.64
C PRO A 358 18.26 -24.11 -0.53
N GLU A 359 18.66 -23.66 0.65
CA GLU A 359 19.13 -22.30 0.86
C GLU A 359 20.44 -22.09 0.07
N GLY A 360 20.34 -21.72 -1.20
CA GLY A 360 21.46 -21.15 -1.92
C GLY A 360 21.63 -19.73 -1.41
N VAL A 361 22.66 -19.47 -0.58
CA VAL A 361 23.07 -18.16 -0.01
C VAL A 361 22.08 -17.03 -0.37
N THR A 362 20.93 -17.02 0.30
CA THR A 362 19.80 -16.14 -0.05
C THR A 362 19.98 -14.76 0.59
N ASP A 363 21.08 -14.12 0.23
CA ASP A 363 21.04 -12.71 -0.07
C ASP A 363 20.63 -12.65 -1.54
N GLY A 364 19.32 -12.65 -1.82
CA GLY A 364 18.81 -12.51 -3.19
C GLY A 364 19.47 -11.33 -3.92
N PRO A 365 19.48 -11.33 -5.26
CA PRO A 365 20.24 -10.36 -6.08
C PRO A 365 20.06 -8.91 -5.66
#